data_AF-A0AAW7B0I9-F1
#
_entry.id   AF-A0AAW7B0I9-F1
#
_cell.length_a   1.000
_cell.length_b   1.000
_cell.length_c   1.000
_cell.angle_alpha   90.00
_cell.angle_beta   90.00
_cell.angle_gamma   90.00
#
_symmetry.space_group_name_H-M   'P 1'
#
loop_
_entity.id
_entity.type
_entity.pdbx_description
1 polymer ?
#
loop_
_entity_poly.entity_id
_entity_poly.type
_entity_poly.pdbx_seq_one_letter_code
_entity_poly.pdbx_strand_id
1 'polypeptide(L)'
;MDSENVALRVREFLGAGVVTVPADKAVIDTGKCTFCLTCYRCCPHGAIDWASENKPVISKAACQGCGICASECPMDAIQIGGYTDTAMIDKVGAAATEKTGSAPVIVAFCCQNSGLEAEAMARNFGLPLPAGLKTVAVPCAGKVDIDYVYRKMDRHHAADRARGRL
;
A
#
# COMPACT_ATOMS: atom_id res chain seq x y z
N MET A 1 31.56 -8.49 5.31
CA MET A 1 30.90 -7.21 4.98
C MET A 1 31.79 -6.13 5.55
N ASP A 2 32.63 -5.55 4.70
CA ASP A 2 33.81 -4.80 5.16
C ASP A 2 33.44 -3.45 5.76
N SER A 3 33.97 -3.16 6.96
CA SER A 3 33.74 -1.91 7.70
C SER A 3 34.13 -0.66 6.91
N GLU A 4 35.11 -0.78 6.00
CA GLU A 4 35.54 0.30 5.11
C GLU A 4 34.44 0.69 4.11
N ASN A 5 33.75 -0.29 3.53
CA ASN A 5 32.64 -0.05 2.62
C ASN A 5 31.44 0.61 3.34
N VAL A 6 31.23 0.27 4.63
CA VAL A 6 30.23 0.93 5.47
C VAL A 6 30.60 2.40 5.68
N ALA A 7 31.87 2.67 6.04
CA ALA A 7 32.34 4.04 6.26
C ALA A 7 32.20 4.92 5.01
N LEU A 8 32.51 4.38 3.82
CA LEU A 8 32.33 5.09 2.55
C LEU A 8 30.86 5.43 2.28
N ARG A 9 29.94 4.47 2.49
CA ARG A 9 28.50 4.72 2.31
C ARG A 9 27.93 5.74 3.30
N VAL A 10 28.37 5.69 4.54
CA VAL A 10 27.97 6.69 5.55
C VAL A 10 28.48 8.07 5.14
N ARG A 11 29.74 8.17 4.68
CA ARG A 11 30.31 9.42 4.19
C ARG A 11 29.56 9.96 2.96
N GLU A 12 29.16 9.09 2.04
CA GLU A 12 28.37 9.47 0.86
C GLU A 12 27.00 10.01 1.27
N PHE A 13 26.31 9.31 2.18
CA PHE A 13 24.99 9.73 2.68
C PHE A 13 25.04 11.07 3.44
N LEU A 14 26.08 11.30 4.25
CA LEU A 14 26.23 12.52 5.05
C LEU A 14 26.90 13.68 4.29
N GLY A 15 27.61 13.40 3.19
CA GLY A 15 28.59 14.32 2.59
C GLY A 15 27.98 15.55 1.91
N ALA A 16 26.85 15.40 1.19
CA ALA A 16 26.23 16.50 0.45
C ALA A 16 25.30 17.37 1.31
N GLY A 17 25.00 16.97 2.55
CA GLY A 17 24.03 17.64 3.43
C GLY A 17 22.58 17.59 2.95
N VAL A 18 22.32 17.07 1.74
CA VAL A 18 21.00 16.91 1.14
C VAL A 18 20.89 15.50 0.57
N VAL A 19 19.76 14.84 0.82
CA VAL A 19 19.47 13.49 0.31
C VAL A 19 18.19 13.54 -0.50
N THR A 20 18.25 13.05 -1.74
CA THR A 20 17.07 12.84 -2.58
C THR A 20 16.34 11.59 -2.10
N VAL A 21 15.09 11.77 -1.71
CA VAL A 21 14.21 10.67 -1.28
C VAL A 21 13.23 10.33 -2.41
N PRO A 22 12.93 9.04 -2.64
CA PRO A 22 11.95 8.66 -3.66
C PRO A 22 10.57 9.27 -3.38
N ALA A 23 9.76 9.47 -4.43
CA ALA A 23 8.46 10.14 -4.33
C ALA A 23 7.31 9.22 -3.83
N ASP A 24 7.57 7.93 -3.65
CA ASP A 24 6.66 6.88 -3.18
C ASP A 24 6.38 6.92 -1.66
N LYS A 25 6.51 8.09 -1.05
CA LYS A 25 6.42 8.29 0.41
C LYS A 25 5.03 8.77 0.80
N ALA A 26 4.65 8.53 2.06
CA ALA A 26 3.38 8.98 2.59
C ALA A 26 3.27 10.51 2.65
N VAL A 27 2.10 11.06 2.33
CA VAL A 27 1.76 12.49 2.38
C VAL A 27 0.47 12.65 3.16
N ILE A 28 0.43 13.63 4.07
CA ILE A 28 -0.77 13.94 4.88
C ILE A 28 -1.47 15.16 4.27
N ASP A 29 -2.77 15.04 4.03
CA ASP A 29 -3.69 16.16 3.79
C ASP A 29 -4.12 16.75 5.13
N THR A 30 -3.55 17.91 5.47
CA THR A 30 -3.85 18.61 6.73
C THR A 30 -5.26 19.18 6.78
N GLY A 31 -5.95 19.32 5.65
CA GLY A 31 -7.36 19.75 5.60
C GLY A 31 -8.32 18.64 6.03
N LYS A 32 -7.92 17.37 5.91
CA LYS A 32 -8.69 16.20 6.34
C LYS A 32 -8.26 15.63 7.69
N CYS A 33 -6.99 15.82 8.06
CA CYS A 33 -6.41 15.25 9.27
C CYS A 33 -7.06 15.81 10.55
N THR A 34 -7.50 14.93 11.44
CA THR A 34 -8.09 15.27 12.73
C THR A 34 -7.12 15.11 13.91
N PHE A 35 -5.83 14.89 13.63
CA PHE A 35 -4.76 14.77 14.64
C PHE A 35 -4.96 13.62 15.66
N CYS A 36 -5.60 12.52 15.25
CA CYS A 36 -5.99 11.40 16.13
C CYS A 36 -4.83 10.47 16.59
N LEU A 37 -3.59 10.75 16.19
CA LEU A 37 -2.37 9.98 16.51
C LEU A 37 -2.32 8.53 15.99
N THR A 38 -3.30 8.05 15.21
CA THR A 38 -3.29 6.67 14.70
C THR A 38 -2.09 6.38 13.82
N CYS A 39 -1.78 7.29 12.89
CA CYS A 39 -0.63 7.14 11.99
C CYS A 39 0.70 7.05 12.77
N TYR A 40 0.87 7.85 13.83
CA TYR A 40 2.03 7.79 14.71
C TYR A 40 2.19 6.42 15.38
N ARG A 41 1.11 5.89 15.97
CA ARG A 41 1.14 4.61 16.70
C ARG A 41 1.39 3.41 15.80
N CYS A 42 0.86 3.41 14.57
CA CYS A 42 0.95 2.24 13.68
C CYS A 42 2.23 2.20 12.83
N CYS A 43 3.01 3.28 12.76
CA CYS A 43 4.19 3.31 11.90
C CYS A 43 5.33 2.45 12.47
N PRO A 44 5.70 1.31 11.83
CA PRO A 44 6.75 0.45 12.37
C PRO A 44 8.17 1.02 12.14
N HIS A 45 8.29 2.12 11.38
CA HIS A 45 9.55 2.73 11.01
C HIS A 45 9.87 4.00 11.80
N GLY A 46 8.99 4.42 12.72
CA GLY A 46 9.14 5.67 13.46
C GLY A 46 9.21 6.90 12.55
N ALA A 47 8.58 6.85 11.38
CA ALA A 47 8.71 7.90 10.36
C ALA A 47 7.79 9.11 10.60
N ILE A 48 6.92 9.04 11.61
CA ILE A 48 5.93 10.07 11.91
C ILE A 48 6.34 10.70 13.23
N ASP A 49 6.52 12.01 13.21
CA ASP A 49 6.86 12.82 14.36
C ASP A 49 5.73 13.82 14.66
N TRP A 50 5.72 14.33 15.89
CA TRP A 50 4.80 15.36 16.34
C TRP A 50 5.60 16.64 16.60
N ALA A 51 5.75 17.45 15.55
CA ALA A 51 6.42 18.74 15.68
C ALA A 51 5.65 19.68 16.63
N SER A 52 6.29 20.77 17.03
CA SER A 52 5.83 21.76 18.03
C SER A 52 4.44 22.36 17.81
N GLU A 53 3.83 22.18 16.64
CA GLU A 53 2.48 22.66 16.32
C GLU A 53 1.35 21.66 16.59
N ASN A 54 1.63 20.53 17.27
CA ASN A 54 0.66 19.45 17.49
C ASN A 54 0.11 18.81 16.19
N LYS A 55 0.91 18.84 15.11
CA LYS A 55 0.56 18.25 13.82
C LYS A 55 1.52 17.11 13.47
N PRO A 56 1.05 16.02 12.83
CA PRO A 56 1.91 14.96 12.35
C PRO A 56 2.80 15.46 11.21
N VAL A 57 4.08 15.17 11.29
CA VAL A 57 5.06 15.41 10.24
C VAL A 57 5.68 14.09 9.83
N ILE A 58 5.70 13.79 8.54
CA ILE A 58 6.32 12.57 8.00
C ILE A 58 7.76 12.87 7.60
N SER A 59 8.71 12.21 8.28
CA SER A 59 10.09 12.14 7.82
C SER A 59 10.15 11.30 6.54
N LYS A 60 10.39 11.98 5.41
CA LYS A 60 10.51 11.32 4.11
C LYS A 60 11.70 10.36 4.03
N ALA A 61 12.76 10.63 4.79
CA ALA A 61 13.94 9.78 4.88
C ALA A 61 13.68 8.48 5.64
N ALA A 62 12.87 8.53 6.72
CA ALA A 62 12.52 7.34 7.50
C ALA A 62 11.36 6.53 6.90
N CYS A 63 10.45 7.19 6.18
CA CYS A 63 9.27 6.55 5.60
C CYS A 63 9.65 5.50 4.55
N GLN A 64 9.24 4.24 4.77
CA GLN A 64 9.48 3.15 3.82
C GLN A 64 8.38 2.99 2.76
N GLY A 65 7.37 3.88 2.75
CA GLY A 65 6.27 3.82 1.77
C GLY A 65 5.32 2.61 1.92
N CYS A 66 5.33 1.91 3.07
CA CYS A 66 4.58 0.66 3.25
C CYS A 66 3.05 0.81 3.26
N GLY A 67 2.52 2.00 3.55
CA GLY A 67 1.09 2.27 3.43
C GLY A 67 0.23 2.00 4.65
N ILE A 68 0.77 1.46 5.75
CA ILE A 68 0.00 1.15 6.98
C ILE A 68 -0.70 2.41 7.52
N CYS A 69 0.03 3.53 7.60
CA CYS A 69 -0.58 4.78 8.07
C CYS A 69 -1.70 5.30 7.15
N ALA A 70 -1.68 4.94 5.87
CA ALA A 70 -2.73 5.31 4.93
C ALA A 70 -3.97 4.45 5.13
N SER A 71 -3.81 3.13 5.27
CA SER A 71 -4.95 2.22 5.49
C SER A 71 -5.61 2.36 6.87
N GLU A 72 -4.84 2.78 7.87
CA GLU A 72 -5.35 2.94 9.24
C GLU A 72 -5.89 4.35 9.51
N CYS A 73 -5.81 5.28 8.54
CA CYS A 73 -6.25 6.64 8.75
C CYS A 73 -7.79 6.71 8.65
N PRO A 74 -8.53 6.97 9.75
CA PRO A 74 -10.00 6.98 9.71
C PRO A 74 -10.60 8.13 8.90
N MET A 75 -9.78 9.08 8.45
CA MET A 75 -10.19 10.24 7.65
C MET A 75 -9.71 10.15 6.21
N ASP A 76 -9.05 9.05 5.81
CA ASP A 76 -8.38 8.88 4.51
C ASP A 76 -7.44 10.06 4.15
N ALA A 77 -6.90 10.69 5.20
CA ALA A 77 -6.10 11.90 5.08
C ALA A 77 -4.66 11.62 4.60
N ILE A 78 -4.27 10.36 4.42
CA ILE A 78 -2.89 9.98 4.12
C ILE A 78 -2.84 9.19 2.81
N GLN A 79 -2.02 9.63 1.87
CA GLN A 79 -1.84 8.97 0.57
C GLN A 79 -0.40 8.51 0.39
N ILE A 80 -0.20 7.41 -0.36
CA ILE A 80 1.12 6.91 -0.74
C ILE A 80 1.37 7.27 -2.21
N GLY A 81 2.55 7.83 -2.50
CA GLY A 81 2.94 8.14 -3.88
C GLY A 81 2.86 6.91 -4.79
N GLY A 82 2.20 7.04 -5.93
CA GLY A 82 1.97 5.93 -6.87
C GLY A 82 0.87 4.93 -6.47
N TYR A 83 0.32 5.05 -5.26
CA TYR A 83 -0.63 4.13 -4.64
C TYR A 83 -1.76 4.89 -3.93
N THR A 84 -2.39 5.83 -4.64
CA THR A 84 -3.55 6.55 -4.11
C THR A 84 -4.75 5.62 -3.93
N ASP A 85 -5.62 5.92 -2.98
CA ASP A 85 -6.79 5.07 -2.69
C ASP A 85 -7.70 4.93 -3.90
N THR A 86 -7.91 6.02 -4.63
CA THR A 86 -8.69 6.01 -5.88
C THR A 86 -8.14 5.03 -6.91
N ALA A 87 -6.83 5.09 -7.16
CA ALA A 87 -6.17 4.20 -8.11
C ALA A 87 -6.22 2.74 -7.64
N MET A 88 -6.09 2.50 -6.33
CA MET A 88 -6.19 1.15 -5.77
C MET A 88 -7.59 0.58 -5.92
N ILE A 89 -8.61 1.36 -5.60
CA ILE A 89 -10.00 0.95 -5.73
C ILE A 89 -10.34 0.63 -7.18
N ASP A 90 -9.90 1.46 -8.13
CA ASP A 90 -10.16 1.24 -9.55
C ASP A 90 -9.48 -0.05 -10.03
N LYS A 91 -8.21 -0.28 -9.65
CA LYS A 91 -7.47 -1.51 -9.97
C LYS A 91 -8.15 -2.75 -9.40
N VAL A 92 -8.55 -2.71 -8.13
CA VAL A 92 -9.23 -3.83 -7.47
C VAL A 92 -10.60 -4.08 -8.07
N GLY A 93 -11.35 -3.01 -8.37
CA GLY A 93 -12.65 -3.09 -9.04
C GLY A 93 -12.53 -3.76 -10.40
N ALA A 94 -11.57 -3.31 -11.23
CA ALA A 94 -11.30 -3.90 -12.54
C ALA A 94 -10.92 -5.38 -12.41
N ALA A 95 -9.91 -5.70 -11.59
CA ALA A 95 -9.45 -7.07 -11.35
C ALA A 95 -10.60 -7.97 -10.89
N ALA A 96 -11.44 -7.50 -9.97
CA ALA A 96 -12.54 -8.29 -9.46
C ALA A 96 -13.66 -8.51 -10.50
N THR A 97 -13.83 -7.64 -11.50
CA THR A 97 -14.85 -7.80 -12.56
C THR A 97 -14.37 -8.62 -13.76
N GLU A 98 -13.07 -8.82 -13.89
CA GLU A 98 -12.48 -9.53 -15.02
C GLU A 98 -12.72 -11.04 -14.92
N LYS A 99 -13.70 -11.53 -15.69
CA LYS A 99 -14.04 -12.96 -15.75
C LYS A 99 -13.06 -13.73 -16.63
N THR A 100 -12.72 -14.94 -16.21
CA THR A 100 -11.92 -15.89 -17.01
C THR A 100 -12.68 -17.22 -17.12
N GLY A 101 -13.51 -17.32 -18.15
CA GLY A 101 -14.38 -18.48 -18.37
C GLY A 101 -15.32 -18.73 -17.19
N SER A 102 -15.36 -19.99 -16.74
CA SER A 102 -16.12 -20.43 -15.57
C SER A 102 -15.33 -20.38 -14.26
N ALA A 103 -14.03 -20.03 -14.30
CA ALA A 103 -13.19 -20.01 -13.11
C ALA A 103 -13.63 -18.87 -12.16
N PRO A 104 -13.58 -19.08 -10.82
CA PRO A 104 -13.83 -18.02 -9.86
C PRO A 104 -12.76 -16.93 -9.97
N VAL A 105 -13.16 -15.67 -9.81
CA VAL A 105 -12.22 -14.54 -9.79
C VAL A 105 -11.55 -14.50 -8.42
N ILE A 106 -10.22 -14.59 -8.39
CA ILE A 106 -9.41 -14.53 -7.18
C ILE A 106 -8.54 -13.27 -7.28
N VAL A 107 -8.83 -12.27 -6.45
CA VAL A 107 -7.99 -11.06 -6.38
C VAL A 107 -6.92 -11.27 -5.33
N ALA A 108 -5.65 -11.21 -5.74
CA ALA A 108 -4.50 -11.31 -4.85
C ALA A 108 -3.80 -9.96 -4.75
N PHE A 109 -3.62 -9.46 -3.52
CA PHE A 109 -2.81 -8.27 -3.26
C PHE A 109 -1.36 -8.69 -3.08
N CYS A 110 -0.49 -8.26 -4.00
CA CYS A 110 0.91 -8.65 -4.02
C CYS A 110 1.80 -7.44 -3.74
N CYS A 111 2.61 -7.51 -2.69
CA CYS A 111 3.60 -6.48 -2.41
C CYS A 111 4.66 -6.43 -3.52
N GLN A 112 5.13 -5.24 -3.86
CA GLN A 112 6.14 -5.06 -4.90
C GLN A 112 7.43 -5.82 -4.63
N ASN A 113 7.86 -5.86 -3.36
CA ASN A 113 9.18 -6.39 -3.03
C ASN A 113 9.23 -7.91 -2.92
N SER A 114 8.08 -8.60 -2.89
CA SER A 114 8.07 -10.05 -2.70
C SER A 114 6.94 -10.73 -3.45
N GLY A 115 5.70 -10.26 -3.29
CA GLY A 115 4.53 -10.91 -3.89
C GLY A 115 4.55 -10.88 -5.42
N LEU A 116 4.85 -9.71 -6.01
CA LEU A 116 4.92 -9.57 -7.48
C LEU A 116 6.07 -10.38 -8.07
N GLU A 117 7.24 -10.34 -7.42
CA GLU A 117 8.42 -11.11 -7.86
C GLU A 117 8.17 -12.62 -7.74
N ALA A 118 7.52 -13.06 -6.67
CA ALA A 118 7.14 -14.46 -6.49
C ALA A 118 6.15 -14.93 -7.56
N GLU A 119 5.17 -14.11 -7.91
CA GLU A 119 4.25 -14.42 -9.01
C GLU A 119 4.98 -14.47 -10.36
N ALA A 120 5.82 -13.47 -10.66
CA ALA A 120 6.60 -13.44 -11.90
C ALA A 120 7.48 -14.69 -12.03
N MET A 121 8.12 -15.08 -10.92
CA MET A 121 8.89 -16.31 -10.83
C MET A 121 8.02 -17.56 -11.05
N ALA A 122 6.86 -17.64 -10.39
CA ALA A 122 5.93 -18.76 -10.57
C ALA A 122 5.47 -18.90 -12.03
N ARG A 123 5.20 -17.78 -12.71
CA ARG A 123 4.86 -17.75 -14.14
C ARG A 123 6.04 -18.19 -15.01
N ASN A 124 7.25 -17.70 -14.73
CA ASN A 124 8.46 -18.06 -15.48
C ASN A 124 8.81 -19.54 -15.35
N PHE A 125 8.58 -20.15 -14.19
CA PHE A 125 8.78 -21.58 -13.96
C PHE A 125 7.57 -22.44 -14.39
N GLY A 126 6.52 -21.84 -14.95
CA GLY A 126 5.33 -22.57 -15.38
C GLY A 126 4.60 -23.28 -14.25
N LEU A 127 4.65 -22.74 -13.02
CA LEU A 127 3.92 -23.30 -11.89
C LEU A 127 2.41 -23.20 -12.15
N PRO A 128 1.62 -24.20 -11.72
CA PRO A 128 0.17 -24.17 -11.90
C PRO A 128 -0.44 -23.04 -11.07
N LEU A 129 -0.97 -22.02 -11.73
CA LEU A 129 -1.70 -20.91 -11.11
C LEU A 129 -3.20 -21.01 -11.42
N PRO A 130 -4.09 -20.59 -10.51
CA PRO A 130 -5.52 -20.55 -10.79
C PRO A 130 -5.83 -19.68 -12.01
N ALA A 131 -6.66 -20.18 -12.93
CA ALA A 131 -6.99 -19.46 -14.17
C ALA A 131 -7.69 -18.10 -13.91
N GLY A 132 -8.41 -17.97 -12.80
CA GLY A 132 -9.07 -16.72 -12.40
C GLY A 132 -8.25 -15.82 -11.47
N LEU A 133 -6.95 -16.09 -11.27
CA LEU A 133 -6.07 -15.26 -10.44
C LEU A 133 -5.82 -13.90 -11.11
N LYS A 134 -6.14 -12.83 -10.39
CA LYS A 134 -5.92 -11.43 -10.77
C LYS A 134 -5.08 -10.74 -9.71
N THR A 135 -3.87 -10.37 -10.09
CA THR A 135 -2.95 -9.71 -9.15
C THR A 135 -3.13 -8.20 -9.16
N VAL A 136 -3.19 -7.63 -7.96
CA VAL A 136 -3.15 -6.20 -7.72
C VAL A 136 -1.87 -5.87 -6.97
N ALA A 137 -1.00 -5.10 -7.61
CA ALA A 137 0.22 -4.59 -7.01
C ALA A 137 -0.08 -3.59 -5.89
N VAL A 138 0.58 -3.76 -4.74
CA VAL A 138 0.61 -2.82 -3.61
C VAL A 138 2.08 -2.56 -3.21
N PRO A 139 2.43 -1.40 -2.61
CA PRO A 139 3.82 -1.16 -2.22
C PRO A 139 4.24 -2.14 -1.12
N CYS A 140 3.34 -2.42 -0.19
CA CYS A 140 3.44 -3.46 0.82
C CYS A 140 2.04 -3.99 1.16
N ALA A 141 1.95 -5.16 1.78
CA ALA A 141 0.69 -5.70 2.29
C ALA A 141 0.00 -4.72 3.27
N GLY A 142 0.78 -3.90 3.98
CA GLY A 142 0.27 -2.86 4.85
C GLY A 142 -0.53 -1.76 4.15
N LYS A 143 -0.51 -1.66 2.82
CA LYS A 143 -1.36 -0.71 2.07
C LYS A 143 -2.78 -1.23 1.88
N VAL A 144 -3.01 -2.53 2.07
CA VAL A 144 -4.30 -3.16 1.77
C VAL A 144 -5.34 -2.64 2.77
N ASP A 145 -6.19 -1.76 2.28
CA ASP A 145 -7.28 -1.17 3.03
C ASP A 145 -8.51 -2.09 3.02
N ILE A 146 -9.27 -2.06 4.11
CA ILE A 146 -10.52 -2.78 4.24
C ILE A 146 -11.51 -2.37 3.13
N ASP A 147 -11.55 -1.09 2.75
CA ASP A 147 -12.41 -0.58 1.71
C ASP A 147 -12.12 -1.20 0.34
N TYR A 148 -10.87 -1.56 0.08
CA TYR A 148 -10.49 -2.23 -1.17
C TYR A 148 -11.11 -3.61 -1.26
N VAL A 149 -11.17 -4.31 -0.13
CA VAL A 149 -11.73 -5.67 -0.03
C VAL A 149 -13.25 -5.64 -0.13
N TYR A 150 -13.91 -4.73 0.61
CA TYR A 150 -15.37 -4.75 0.75
C TYR A 150 -16.14 -4.06 -0.38
N ARG A 151 -15.57 -3.08 -1.09
CA ARG A 151 -16.32 -2.25 -2.04
C ARG A 151 -16.94 -2.99 -3.24
N LYS A 152 -16.58 -4.27 -3.46
CA LYS A 152 -17.32 -5.17 -4.38
C LYS A 152 -18.23 -6.18 -3.64
N MET A 153 -17.88 -6.65 -2.45
CA MET A 153 -18.80 -7.46 -1.64
C MET A 153 -20.10 -6.71 -1.36
N ASP A 154 -20.04 -5.39 -1.13
CA ASP A 154 -21.24 -4.58 -0.94
C ASP A 154 -22.13 -4.51 -2.19
N ARG A 155 -21.54 -4.51 -3.39
CA ARG A 155 -22.33 -4.55 -4.63
C ARG A 155 -22.92 -5.94 -4.91
N HIS A 156 -22.22 -7.00 -4.52
CA HIS A 156 -22.76 -8.36 -4.57
C HIS A 156 -23.85 -8.57 -3.52
N HIS A 157 -23.67 -8.10 -2.29
CA HIS A 157 -24.70 -8.11 -1.24
C HIS A 157 -25.90 -7.23 -1.60
N ALA A 158 -25.69 -6.04 -2.18
CA ALA A 158 -26.79 -5.22 -2.69
C ALA A 158 -27.54 -5.92 -3.82
N ALA A 159 -26.81 -6.58 -4.74
CA ALA A 159 -27.42 -7.37 -5.81
C ALA A 159 -28.11 -8.65 -5.30
N ASP A 160 -27.59 -9.32 -4.27
CA ASP A 160 -28.17 -10.53 -3.68
C ASP A 160 -29.35 -10.23 -2.76
N ARG A 161 -29.33 -9.11 -2.02
CA ARG A 161 -30.51 -8.54 -1.32
C ARG A 161 -31.58 -8.15 -2.33
N ALA A 162 -31.21 -7.51 -3.44
CA ALA A 162 -32.15 -7.20 -4.53
C ALA A 162 -32.70 -8.46 -5.24
N ARG A 163 -32.03 -9.61 -5.10
CA ARG A 163 -32.45 -10.92 -5.63
C ARG A 163 -33.06 -11.84 -4.57
N GLY A 164 -33.29 -11.35 -3.34
CA GLY A 164 -33.96 -12.09 -2.26
C GLY A 164 -33.25 -13.37 -1.83
N ARG A 165 -31.91 -13.46 -1.91
CA ARG A 165 -31.13 -14.65 -1.53
C ARG A 165 -30.62 -14.64 -0.08
N LEU A 166 -31.04 -13.65 0.72
CA LEU A 166 -30.78 -13.49 2.15
C LEU A 166 -32.05 -12.99 2.84
#